data_AF-A0A7V9EZW0-F1
#
_entry.id   AF-A0A7V9EZW0-F1
#
_cell.length_a   1.000
_cell.length_b   1.000
_cell.length_c   1.000
_cell.angle_alpha   90.00
_cell.angle_beta   90.00
_cell.angle_gamma   90.00
#
_symmetry.space_group_name_H-M   'P 1'
#
loop_
_entity.id
_entity.type
_entity.pdbx_description
1 polymer ?
#
loop_
_entity_poly.entity_id
_entity_poly.type
_entity_poly.pdbx_seq_one_letter_code
_entity_poly.pdbx_strand_id
1 'polypeptide(L)'
;MTDLLIGPLLRYVGERCAVIWVETDGPCEVGVMSARERTFHVEGHHYALVRVEDLEPGAAHEYTVELDGAQVWPPEDSEFPPSRFRTYPKREPLTISFGSCRVAVPNEPPYTLPKEEDEHGRGVDALRALALRMRRQPPDEWPDLLLLLGDQVYADEISPKTKAFVRSRRDTSQEPGTIALGFQEYTRLYRESWTEPTIRWLLSTVSTAMIFDDHDVHDDWNTSAAWVEEVRASDWWDDHVVAALMSYWIYQHIGNLSPDEHEQDGLLKRVHEVEDAGPVLREFAFRADRETEGSRWSYYRDLGDSRLVVIDSRCGRRLEEGERSMLDEDEWGWVAEHATGGFDHLLIATSLPWLLAPGMHHLEAWNEAVCGGAWGALAARLAEKLRQALDLEHWGAFNESFDRLAELQRAVGAGERGQPPASIVTLSGDVHHAYLSEVAFRCGSDVQSAVYQATCSPLRNPLDTKERRVIKAAVTTPAYALARALSRAAGVKSEPVRWRSLGDGPWFDNQVATLDLDGRRMDFRIEKALPHDDEDEPRLDCVLEHRIA
;
A
#
# COMPACT_ATOMS: atom_id res chain seq x y z
N MET A 1 -20.71 28.78 4.12
CA MET A 1 -19.52 28.56 3.30
C MET A 1 -19.19 27.10 3.44
N THR A 2 -18.85 26.46 2.34
CA THR A 2 -18.47 25.04 2.30
C THR A 2 -17.01 24.94 2.75
N ASP A 3 -16.72 24.01 3.64
CA ASP A 3 -15.38 23.81 4.22
C ASP A 3 -14.69 22.59 3.59
N LEU A 4 -13.36 22.68 3.48
CA LEU A 4 -12.51 21.59 3.00
C LEU A 4 -12.20 20.59 4.14
N LEU A 5 -12.87 19.44 4.12
CA LEU A 5 -12.76 18.41 5.15
C LEU A 5 -11.44 17.63 5.06
N ILE A 6 -11.13 17.10 3.87
CA ILE A 6 -9.91 16.33 3.60
C ILE A 6 -9.31 16.80 2.27
N GLY A 7 -7.99 16.78 2.20
CA GLY A 7 -7.24 17.21 1.03
C GLY A 7 -6.79 18.67 1.08
N PRO A 8 -6.19 19.16 -0.01
CA PRO A 8 -5.98 18.45 -1.26
C PRO A 8 -4.99 17.29 -1.12
N LEU A 9 -5.28 16.20 -1.83
CA LEU A 9 -4.35 15.11 -2.07
C LEU A 9 -3.91 15.18 -3.53
N LEU A 10 -2.61 15.28 -3.78
CA LEU A 10 -2.03 15.11 -5.11
C LEU A 10 -1.97 13.61 -5.43
N ARG A 11 -2.83 13.15 -6.34
CA ARG A 11 -3.05 11.72 -6.57
C ARG A 11 -2.30 11.19 -7.78
N TYR A 12 -2.24 11.96 -8.86
CA TYR A 12 -1.57 11.56 -10.08
C TYR A 12 -0.86 12.75 -10.71
N VAL A 13 0.31 12.51 -11.28
CA VAL A 13 1.05 13.47 -12.09
C VAL A 13 1.54 12.73 -13.33
N GLY A 14 1.14 13.21 -14.50
CA GLY A 14 1.56 12.70 -15.79
C GLY A 14 2.48 13.68 -16.51
N GLU A 15 2.60 13.52 -17.83
CA GLU A 15 3.40 14.45 -18.65
C GLU A 15 2.74 15.82 -18.83
N ARG A 16 1.40 15.83 -18.92
CA ARG A 16 0.61 17.03 -19.26
C ARG A 16 -0.61 17.22 -18.38
N CYS A 17 -0.73 16.42 -17.32
CA CYS A 17 -1.86 16.46 -16.43
C CYS A 17 -1.47 16.17 -14.98
N ALA A 18 -2.31 16.61 -14.06
CA ALA A 18 -2.27 16.23 -12.66
C ALA A 18 -3.70 16.07 -12.12
N VAL A 19 -3.85 15.25 -11.08
CA VAL A 19 -5.15 14.95 -10.46
C VAL A 19 -5.08 15.29 -8.98
N ILE A 20 -5.99 16.16 -8.54
CA ILE A 20 -6.11 16.60 -7.16
C ILE A 20 -7.45 16.12 -6.60
N TRP A 21 -7.41 15.37 -5.50
CA TRP A 21 -8.60 14.87 -4.82
C TRP A 21 -8.93 15.72 -3.57
N VAL A 22 -10.21 15.96 -3.32
CA VAL A 22 -10.71 16.64 -2.10
C VAL A 22 -12.02 16.04 -1.59
N GLU A 23 -12.28 16.23 -0.29
CA GLU A 23 -13.60 16.04 0.34
C GLU A 23 -14.06 17.35 0.99
N THR A 24 -15.34 17.70 0.81
CA THR A 24 -15.98 18.91 1.32
C THR A 24 -17.21 18.59 2.17
N ASP A 25 -17.61 19.52 3.05
CA ASP A 25 -18.75 19.34 3.96
C ASP A 25 -20.13 19.61 3.33
N GLY A 26 -20.14 20.00 2.05
CA GLY A 26 -21.31 20.33 1.27
C GLY A 26 -21.00 20.37 -0.23
N PRO A 27 -22.04 20.44 -1.09
CA PRO A 27 -21.86 20.49 -2.53
C PRO A 27 -21.29 21.86 -2.95
N CYS A 28 -20.26 21.86 -3.77
CA CYS A 28 -19.63 23.10 -4.28
C CYS A 28 -18.94 22.87 -5.64
N GLU A 29 -18.45 23.96 -6.23
CA GLU A 29 -17.45 23.90 -7.29
C GLU A 29 -16.05 24.01 -6.69
N VAL A 30 -15.20 23.05 -7.02
CA VAL A 30 -13.79 23.02 -6.62
C VAL A 30 -12.93 23.54 -7.75
N GLY A 31 -12.06 24.50 -7.45
CA GLY A 31 -11.09 25.04 -8.40
C GLY A 31 -9.66 24.73 -8.03
N VAL A 32 -8.90 24.27 -9.02
CA VAL A 32 -7.44 24.07 -8.92
C VAL A 32 -6.82 24.63 -10.20
N MET A 33 -5.96 25.64 -10.07
CA MET A 33 -5.39 26.35 -11.22
C MET A 33 -6.51 26.82 -12.19
N SER A 34 -6.45 26.43 -13.47
CA SER A 34 -7.48 26.69 -14.48
C SER A 34 -8.63 25.67 -14.48
N ALA A 35 -8.50 24.54 -13.80
CA ALA A 35 -9.50 23.47 -13.78
C ALA A 35 -10.59 23.75 -12.75
N ARG A 36 -11.82 23.38 -13.07
CA ARG A 36 -13.00 23.52 -12.21
C ARG A 36 -13.83 22.24 -12.30
N GLU A 37 -14.28 21.74 -11.17
CA GLU A 37 -15.09 20.52 -11.08
C GLU A 37 -16.15 20.65 -9.99
N ARG A 38 -17.37 20.18 -10.26
CA ARG A 38 -18.40 20.10 -9.23
C ARG A 38 -18.25 18.82 -8.42
N THR A 39 -18.43 18.92 -7.12
CA THR A 39 -18.40 17.75 -6.25
C THR A 39 -19.50 16.75 -6.61
N PHE A 40 -19.18 15.45 -6.65
CA PHE A 40 -20.18 14.37 -6.65
C PHE A 40 -20.53 13.97 -5.21
N HIS A 41 -21.73 13.41 -5.01
CA HIS A 41 -22.27 13.08 -3.69
C HIS A 41 -22.32 11.57 -3.47
N VAL A 42 -21.89 11.14 -2.28
CA VAL A 42 -21.97 9.74 -1.82
C VAL A 42 -22.43 9.73 -0.36
N GLU A 43 -23.64 9.26 -0.09
CA GLU A 43 -24.16 9.01 1.26
C GLU A 43 -23.96 10.17 2.27
N GLY A 44 -24.06 11.41 1.80
CA GLY A 44 -23.92 12.62 2.62
C GLY A 44 -22.54 13.25 2.63
N HIS A 45 -21.60 12.72 1.85
CA HIS A 45 -20.26 13.27 1.62
C HIS A 45 -20.13 13.82 0.20
N HIS A 46 -19.25 14.80 0.02
CA HIS A 46 -19.05 15.48 -1.25
C HIS A 46 -17.56 15.43 -1.63
N TYR A 47 -17.28 14.93 -2.83
CA TYR A 47 -15.91 14.69 -3.29
C TYR A 47 -15.69 15.30 -4.67
N ALA A 48 -14.46 15.68 -4.99
CA ALA A 48 -14.07 16.05 -6.36
C ALA A 48 -12.69 15.47 -6.69
N LEU A 49 -12.51 15.13 -7.97
CA LEU A 49 -11.26 14.59 -8.51
C LEU A 49 -10.77 15.50 -9.64
N VAL A 50 -10.29 16.68 -9.27
CA VAL A 50 -9.98 17.77 -10.21
C VAL A 50 -8.81 17.40 -11.11
N ARG A 51 -9.11 17.15 -12.39
CA ARG A 51 -8.13 16.93 -13.47
C ARG A 51 -7.65 18.27 -14.02
N VAL A 52 -6.38 18.59 -13.78
CA VAL A 52 -5.69 19.71 -14.42
C VAL A 52 -5.00 19.19 -15.68
N GLU A 53 -5.28 19.82 -16.82
CA GLU A 53 -4.76 19.44 -18.13
C GLU A 53 -3.88 20.54 -18.75
N ASP A 54 -3.34 20.26 -19.94
CA ASP A 54 -2.55 21.19 -20.75
C ASP A 54 -1.32 21.76 -20.02
N LEU A 55 -0.77 20.99 -19.08
CA LEU A 55 0.42 21.37 -18.33
C LEU A 55 1.69 21.28 -19.21
N GLU A 56 2.70 22.08 -18.86
CA GLU A 56 3.99 22.08 -19.56
C GLU A 56 4.85 20.90 -19.08
N PRO A 57 5.23 19.95 -19.94
CA PRO A 57 6.02 18.79 -19.55
C PRO A 57 7.34 19.16 -18.85
N GLY A 58 7.69 18.43 -17.79
CA GLY A 58 8.90 18.69 -16.98
C GLY A 58 8.85 19.96 -16.11
N ALA A 59 7.80 20.77 -16.20
CA ALA A 59 7.69 22.01 -15.45
C ALA A 59 7.15 21.80 -14.04
N ALA A 60 7.51 22.72 -13.14
CA ALA A 60 6.97 22.77 -11.80
C ALA A 60 5.77 23.71 -11.74
N HIS A 61 4.72 23.26 -11.05
CA HIS A 61 3.45 23.97 -10.90
C HIS A 61 3.11 24.10 -9.42
N GLU A 62 2.97 25.33 -8.95
CA GLU A 62 2.35 25.63 -7.65
C GLU A 62 0.83 25.75 -7.84
N TYR A 63 0.07 25.35 -6.84
CA TYR A 63 -1.39 25.42 -6.92
C TYR A 63 -2.05 25.79 -5.60
N THR A 64 -3.25 26.33 -5.71
CA THR A 64 -4.18 26.59 -4.62
C THR A 64 -5.48 25.82 -4.88
N VAL A 65 -6.29 25.64 -3.83
CA VAL A 65 -7.65 25.09 -3.96
C VAL A 65 -8.65 26.16 -3.60
N GLU A 66 -9.66 26.33 -4.44
CA GLU A 66 -10.81 27.21 -4.23
C GLU A 66 -12.09 26.39 -4.07
N LEU A 67 -12.96 26.77 -3.14
CA LEU A 67 -14.35 26.29 -3.07
C LEU A 67 -15.29 27.45 -3.37
N ASP A 68 -16.12 27.31 -4.40
CA ASP A 68 -17.01 28.37 -4.92
C ASP A 68 -16.28 29.72 -5.15
N GLY A 69 -15.02 29.64 -5.59
CA GLY A 69 -14.16 30.79 -5.87
C GLY A 69 -13.44 31.40 -4.66
N ALA A 70 -13.62 30.85 -3.46
CA ALA A 70 -12.86 31.26 -2.27
C ALA A 70 -11.68 30.30 -2.04
N GLN A 71 -10.45 30.82 -1.95
CA GLN A 71 -9.27 30.00 -1.65
C GLN A 71 -9.38 29.40 -0.23
N VAL A 72 -9.27 28.08 -0.14
CA VAL A 72 -9.30 27.31 1.12
C VAL A 72 -7.98 26.57 1.38
N TRP A 73 -7.11 26.48 0.37
CA TRP A 73 -5.81 25.85 0.49
C TRP A 73 -4.72 26.61 -0.30
N PRO A 74 -3.52 26.81 0.26
CA PRO A 74 -3.20 26.56 1.67
C PRO A 74 -4.00 27.50 2.60
N PRO A 75 -4.23 27.12 3.87
CA PRO A 75 -4.81 28.03 4.88
C PRO A 75 -3.95 29.30 5.03
N GLU A 76 -4.57 30.43 5.38
CA GLU A 76 -3.89 31.72 5.51
C GLU A 76 -2.73 31.69 6.53
N ASP A 77 -2.84 30.84 7.55
CA ASP A 77 -1.87 30.66 8.63
C ASP A 77 -0.93 29.45 8.42
N SER A 78 -0.87 28.91 7.20
CA SER A 78 0.02 27.78 6.88
C SER A 78 1.50 28.12 7.11
N GLU A 79 2.16 27.35 7.96
CA GLU A 79 3.61 27.41 8.17
C GLU A 79 4.41 26.61 7.12
N PHE A 80 3.71 25.88 6.25
CA PHE A 80 4.33 25.05 5.22
C PHE A 80 4.46 25.79 3.88
N PRO A 81 5.48 25.47 3.07
CA PRO A 81 5.62 25.97 1.71
C PRO A 81 4.37 25.71 0.84
N PRO A 82 4.16 26.50 -0.24
CA PRO A 82 3.07 26.26 -1.18
C PRO A 82 3.09 24.82 -1.72
N SER A 83 1.90 24.23 -1.85
CA SER A 83 1.74 22.93 -2.52
C SER A 83 2.12 23.07 -3.98
N ARG A 84 2.91 22.11 -4.45
CA ARG A 84 3.44 22.10 -5.82
C ARG A 84 3.71 20.69 -6.28
N PHE A 85 3.81 20.54 -7.59
CA PHE A 85 4.20 19.28 -8.23
C PHE A 85 5.00 19.55 -9.50
N ARG A 86 5.61 18.51 -10.06
CA ARG A 86 6.37 18.59 -11.32
C ARG A 86 5.91 17.51 -12.27
N THR A 87 5.47 17.89 -13.47
CA THR A 87 5.06 16.95 -14.52
C THR A 87 6.26 16.19 -15.09
N TYR A 88 6.01 15.01 -15.64
CA TYR A 88 7.02 14.20 -16.34
C TYR A 88 7.26 14.70 -17.78
N PRO A 89 8.34 14.27 -18.46
CA PRO A 89 9.54 13.65 -17.87
C PRO A 89 10.33 14.66 -17.03
N LYS A 90 10.90 14.18 -15.93
CA LYS A 90 11.82 14.96 -15.07
C LYS A 90 13.24 14.82 -15.63
N ARG A 91 14.04 15.89 -15.61
CA ARG A 91 15.46 15.83 -16.00
C ARG A 91 16.34 15.41 -14.84
N GLU A 92 15.96 15.80 -13.64
CA GLU A 92 16.61 15.43 -12.39
C GLU A 92 16.26 13.98 -11.99
N PRO A 93 17.05 13.37 -11.08
CA PRO A 93 16.73 12.05 -10.54
C PRO A 93 15.30 11.95 -10.00
N LEU A 94 14.70 10.79 -10.17
CA LEU A 94 13.39 10.44 -9.64
C LEU A 94 13.55 9.86 -8.23
N THR A 95 12.91 10.47 -7.24
CA THR A 95 12.93 10.00 -5.85
C THR A 95 11.57 9.42 -5.48
N ILE A 96 11.53 8.15 -5.08
CA ILE A 96 10.32 7.45 -4.66
C ILE A 96 10.46 7.05 -3.20
N SER A 97 9.61 7.60 -2.33
CA SER A 97 9.51 7.15 -0.94
C SER A 97 8.36 6.17 -0.77
N PHE A 98 8.54 5.13 0.03
CA PHE A 98 7.49 4.13 0.24
C PHE A 98 7.50 3.50 1.64
N GLY A 99 6.35 2.92 2.00
CA GLY A 99 6.17 2.11 3.21
C GLY A 99 4.70 1.71 3.42
N SER A 100 4.42 0.98 4.49
CA SER A 100 3.07 0.53 4.88
C SER A 100 2.83 0.65 6.39
N CYS A 101 1.67 0.23 6.87
CA CYS A 101 1.38 0.04 8.30
C CYS A 101 1.52 1.33 9.12
N ARG A 102 0.67 2.32 8.81
CA ARG A 102 0.63 3.60 9.51
C ARG A 102 -0.61 3.71 10.38
N VAL A 103 -0.46 3.50 11.68
CA VAL A 103 -1.55 3.75 12.64
C VAL A 103 -1.71 5.25 12.89
N ALA A 104 -2.90 5.78 12.63
CA ALA A 104 -3.24 7.18 12.83
C ALA A 104 -3.61 7.48 14.29
N VAL A 105 -2.63 7.90 15.07
CA VAL A 105 -2.80 8.36 16.47
C VAL A 105 -2.17 9.74 16.69
N PRO A 106 -2.54 10.46 17.77
CA PRO A 106 -1.96 11.78 18.06
C PRO A 106 -0.42 11.79 18.06
N ASN A 107 0.18 12.92 17.70
CA ASN A 107 1.63 13.12 17.73
C ASN A 107 2.10 13.71 19.07
N GLU A 108 1.55 13.21 20.17
CA GLU A 108 1.87 13.61 21.54
C GLU A 108 1.94 12.37 22.46
N PRO A 109 2.66 12.43 23.60
CA PRO A 109 2.63 11.35 24.58
C PRO A 109 1.21 11.03 25.06
N PRO A 110 0.87 9.75 25.31
CA PRO A 110 1.76 8.59 25.29
C PRO A 110 1.96 7.97 23.89
N TYR A 111 1.26 8.43 22.86
CA TYR A 111 1.27 7.78 21.53
C TYR A 111 2.63 7.87 20.80
N THR A 112 3.41 8.91 21.07
CA THR A 112 4.78 9.07 20.54
C THR A 112 5.82 8.27 21.32
N LEU A 113 5.47 7.70 22.48
CA LEU A 113 6.36 6.85 23.24
C LEU A 113 6.52 5.48 22.56
N PRO A 114 7.62 4.75 22.86
CA PRO A 114 7.74 3.36 22.47
C PRO A 114 6.60 2.51 23.05
N LYS A 115 6.18 1.47 22.31
CA LYS A 115 5.15 0.50 22.74
C LYS A 115 5.54 -0.21 24.05
N GLU A 116 6.83 -0.24 24.37
CA GLU A 116 7.36 -0.79 25.62
C GLU A 116 7.14 0.11 26.85
N GLU A 117 6.95 1.42 26.65
CA GLU A 117 6.75 2.40 27.73
C GLU A 117 5.26 2.62 28.02
N ASP A 118 4.40 2.57 26.99
CA ASP A 118 2.95 2.65 27.10
C ASP A 118 2.27 1.74 26.07
N GLU A 119 1.16 1.09 26.43
CA GLU A 119 0.41 0.20 25.53
C GLU A 119 -0.16 0.93 24.29
N HIS A 120 -0.41 2.24 24.41
CA HIS A 120 -0.82 3.12 23.33
C HIS A 120 0.35 3.67 22.53
N GLY A 121 1.59 3.42 22.96
CA GLY A 121 2.80 3.85 22.29
C GLY A 121 2.88 3.28 20.87
N ARG A 122 3.09 4.16 19.90
CA ARG A 122 3.30 3.83 18.48
C ARG A 122 4.57 4.46 17.92
N GLY A 123 5.36 5.15 18.76
CA GLY A 123 6.55 5.85 18.34
C GLY A 123 6.27 7.05 17.43
N VAL A 124 7.36 7.60 16.90
CA VAL A 124 7.34 8.73 15.96
C VAL A 124 6.82 8.28 14.60
N ASP A 125 5.91 9.07 14.02
CA ASP A 125 5.39 8.86 12.67
C ASP A 125 6.47 9.15 11.60
N ALA A 126 6.83 8.13 10.80
CA ALA A 126 7.86 8.27 9.78
C ALA A 126 7.45 9.22 8.64
N LEU A 127 6.16 9.29 8.28
CA LEU A 127 5.68 10.25 7.27
C LEU A 127 5.71 11.68 7.79
N ARG A 128 5.42 11.88 9.08
CA ARG A 128 5.56 13.20 9.73
C ARG A 128 7.03 13.65 9.72
N ALA A 129 7.96 12.75 10.05
CA ALA A 129 9.39 13.05 10.01
C ALA A 129 9.87 13.39 8.58
N LEU A 130 9.41 12.66 7.57
CA LEU A 130 9.68 12.96 6.16
C LEU A 130 9.19 14.36 5.76
N ALA A 131 7.94 14.69 6.08
CA ALA A 131 7.33 15.97 5.76
C ALA A 131 8.04 17.16 6.46
N LEU A 132 8.40 17.01 7.73
CA LEU A 132 9.14 18.06 8.45
C LEU A 132 10.56 18.25 7.91
N ARG A 133 11.21 17.17 7.44
CA ARG A 133 12.47 17.26 6.71
C ARG A 133 12.28 18.02 5.39
N MET A 134 11.27 17.66 4.60
CA MET A 134 10.95 18.33 3.32
C MET A 134 10.74 19.83 3.51
N ARG A 135 10.03 20.26 4.57
CA ARG A 135 9.82 21.69 4.90
C ARG A 135 11.12 22.50 4.98
N ARG A 136 12.25 21.85 5.28
CA ARG A 136 13.58 22.48 5.43
C ARG A 136 14.48 22.32 4.20
N GLN A 137 14.05 21.54 3.22
CA GLN A 137 14.80 21.22 2.02
C GLN A 137 14.27 22.00 0.81
N PRO A 138 15.14 22.28 -0.18
CA PRO A 138 14.67 22.80 -1.44
C PRO A 138 13.74 21.79 -2.12
N PRO A 139 12.72 22.24 -2.88
CA PRO A 139 11.75 21.34 -3.48
C PRO A 139 12.29 20.30 -4.47
N ASP A 140 13.49 20.48 -5.00
CA ASP A 140 14.11 19.50 -5.91
C ASP A 140 14.69 18.28 -5.15
N GLU A 141 14.78 18.33 -3.82
CA GLU A 141 15.13 17.19 -2.94
C GLU A 141 13.91 16.44 -2.40
N TRP A 142 12.69 16.91 -2.70
CA TRP A 142 11.47 16.24 -2.25
C TRP A 142 11.21 14.96 -3.04
N PRO A 143 10.55 13.96 -2.43
CA PRO A 143 10.08 12.79 -3.18
C PRO A 143 9.12 13.22 -4.30
N ASP A 144 9.27 12.60 -5.47
CA ASP A 144 8.36 12.78 -6.61
C ASP A 144 7.11 11.90 -6.44
N LEU A 145 7.26 10.74 -5.81
CA LEU A 145 6.20 9.78 -5.55
C LEU A 145 6.28 9.26 -4.11
N LEU A 146 5.13 9.25 -3.42
CA LEU A 146 4.90 8.54 -2.18
C LEU A 146 4.04 7.31 -2.48
N LEU A 147 4.60 6.12 -2.28
CA LEU A 147 3.89 4.86 -2.51
C LEU A 147 3.54 4.22 -1.15
N LEU A 148 2.25 4.11 -0.85
CA LEU A 148 1.76 3.48 0.38
C LEU A 148 1.24 2.07 0.07
N LEU A 149 1.82 1.07 0.72
CA LEU A 149 1.70 -0.34 0.35
C LEU A 149 0.86 -1.13 1.37
N GLY A 150 -0.31 -0.61 1.71
CA GLY A 150 -1.24 -1.28 2.62
C GLY A 150 -1.29 -0.67 4.02
N ASP A 151 -2.40 -0.89 4.71
CA ASP A 151 -2.69 -0.40 6.05
C ASP A 151 -2.64 1.13 6.16
N GLN A 152 -3.40 1.80 5.30
CA GLN A 152 -3.56 3.26 5.35
C GLN A 152 -4.55 3.67 6.45
N VAL A 153 -5.50 2.78 6.72
CA VAL A 153 -6.41 2.81 7.87
C VAL A 153 -6.42 1.44 8.54
N TYR A 154 -6.83 1.40 9.81
CA TYR A 154 -7.03 0.17 10.57
C TYR A 154 -8.50 0.12 10.97
N ALA A 155 -9.30 -0.69 10.28
CA ALA A 155 -10.75 -0.79 10.50
C ALA A 155 -11.09 -1.65 11.72
N ASP A 156 -10.21 -2.57 12.09
CA ASP A 156 -10.33 -3.46 13.24
C ASP A 156 -9.58 -2.94 14.48
N GLU A 157 -8.43 -2.26 14.32
CA GLU A 157 -7.67 -1.61 15.39
C GLU A 157 -7.87 -0.08 15.49
N ILE A 158 -9.13 0.36 15.65
CA ILE A 158 -9.45 1.79 15.62
C ILE A 158 -9.02 2.58 16.88
N SER A 159 -8.73 3.88 16.67
CA SER A 159 -8.31 4.81 17.73
C SER A 159 -9.37 5.00 18.83
N PRO A 160 -9.00 5.45 20.05
CA PRO A 160 -9.98 5.77 21.09
C PRO A 160 -11.03 6.81 20.67
N LYS A 161 -10.65 7.80 19.85
CA LYS A 161 -11.58 8.82 19.33
C LYS A 161 -12.58 8.19 18.37
N THR A 162 -12.13 7.30 17.49
CA THR A 162 -13.01 6.62 16.54
C THR A 162 -13.87 5.57 17.25
N LYS A 163 -13.37 4.88 18.29
CA LYS A 163 -14.19 4.01 19.16
C LYS A 163 -15.35 4.77 19.80
N ALA A 164 -15.10 5.99 20.29
CA ALA A 164 -16.14 6.84 20.86
C ALA A 164 -17.18 7.26 19.80
N PHE A 165 -16.74 7.56 18.57
CA PHE A 165 -17.64 7.86 17.46
C PHE A 165 -18.53 6.67 17.10
N VAL A 166 -17.95 5.47 16.90
CA VAL A 166 -18.71 4.23 16.61
C VAL A 166 -19.77 3.95 17.69
N ARG A 167 -19.38 4.02 18.98
CA ARG A 167 -20.30 3.85 20.13
C ARG A 167 -21.44 4.86 20.18
N SER A 168 -21.28 6.03 19.57
CA SER A 168 -22.34 7.03 19.49
C SER A 168 -23.37 6.73 18.40
N ARG A 169 -23.04 5.85 17.45
CA ARG A 169 -23.88 5.52 16.29
C ARG A 169 -24.61 4.19 16.41
N ARG A 170 -24.00 3.20 17.05
CA ARG A 170 -24.57 1.84 17.17
C ARG A 170 -24.17 1.17 18.49
N ASP A 171 -24.93 0.15 18.89
CA ASP A 171 -24.58 -0.70 20.02
C ASP A 171 -23.36 -1.56 19.66
N THR A 172 -22.27 -1.39 20.42
CA THR A 172 -21.01 -2.13 20.23
C THR A 172 -20.81 -3.22 21.28
N SER A 173 -21.86 -3.59 22.03
CA SER A 173 -21.82 -4.70 22.98
C SER A 173 -22.00 -6.06 22.32
N GLN A 174 -22.50 -6.08 21.08
CA GLN A 174 -22.61 -7.25 20.21
C GLN A 174 -21.52 -7.20 19.14
N GLU A 175 -21.32 -8.32 18.44
CA GLU A 175 -20.49 -8.37 17.22
C GLU A 175 -20.92 -7.29 16.19
N PRO A 176 -19.96 -6.70 15.44
CA PRO A 176 -18.51 -6.90 15.48
C PRO A 176 -17.80 -6.00 16.52
N GLY A 177 -18.50 -5.58 17.57
CA GLY A 177 -17.95 -4.69 18.59
C GLY A 177 -17.63 -3.32 18.01
N THR A 178 -16.38 -2.88 18.12
CA THR A 178 -15.94 -1.55 17.67
C THR A 178 -15.29 -1.51 16.28
N ILE A 179 -15.24 -2.62 15.56
CA ILE A 179 -14.74 -2.66 14.17
C ILE A 179 -15.56 -1.68 13.31
N ALA A 180 -14.94 -0.92 12.42
CA ALA A 180 -15.66 -0.02 11.52
C ALA A 180 -16.62 -0.83 10.62
N LEU A 181 -17.92 -0.52 10.65
CA LEU A 181 -18.95 -1.32 9.99
C LEU A 181 -19.57 -0.62 8.77
N GLY A 182 -19.86 0.67 8.88
CA GLY A 182 -20.56 1.42 7.83
C GLY A 182 -19.67 2.45 7.14
N PHE A 183 -20.11 2.93 5.97
CA PHE A 183 -19.38 3.94 5.19
C PHE A 183 -18.99 5.17 6.02
N GLN A 184 -19.92 5.66 6.86
CA GLN A 184 -19.70 6.78 7.78
C GLN A 184 -18.61 6.52 8.84
N GLU A 185 -18.39 5.27 9.24
CA GLU A 185 -17.33 4.88 10.18
C GLU A 185 -15.98 4.80 9.46
N TYR A 186 -15.96 4.31 8.20
CA TYR A 186 -14.78 4.34 7.34
C TYR A 186 -14.32 5.76 6.98
N THR A 187 -15.23 6.67 6.63
CA THR A 187 -14.88 8.08 6.34
C THR A 187 -14.23 8.74 7.56
N ARG A 188 -14.60 8.33 8.78
CA ARG A 188 -13.96 8.79 10.01
C ARG A 188 -12.50 8.31 10.12
N LEU A 189 -12.19 7.09 9.69
CA LEU A 189 -10.81 6.57 9.68
C LEU A 189 -9.92 7.42 8.77
N TYR A 190 -10.34 7.66 7.53
CA TYR A 190 -9.59 8.50 6.59
C TYR A 190 -9.45 9.94 7.08
N ARG A 191 -10.50 10.51 7.69
CA ARG A 191 -10.42 11.83 8.31
C ARG A 191 -9.37 11.88 9.41
N GLU A 192 -9.29 10.86 10.26
CA GLU A 192 -8.26 10.79 11.29
C GLU A 192 -6.86 10.58 10.69
N SER A 193 -6.73 9.75 9.66
CA SER A 193 -5.45 9.44 9.01
C SER A 193 -4.83 10.63 8.26
N TRP A 194 -5.62 11.48 7.59
CA TRP A 194 -5.11 12.41 6.58
C TRP A 194 -5.27 13.90 6.91
N THR A 195 -5.91 14.25 8.02
CA THR A 195 -6.16 15.68 8.36
C THR A 195 -5.16 16.29 9.34
N GLU A 196 -4.22 15.52 9.87
CA GLU A 196 -3.11 16.08 10.65
C GLU A 196 -2.33 17.07 9.75
N PRO A 197 -2.07 18.32 10.18
CA PRO A 197 -1.60 19.38 9.27
C PRO A 197 -0.33 19.03 8.49
N THR A 198 0.62 18.33 9.13
CA THR A 198 1.89 17.94 8.53
C THR A 198 1.70 16.88 7.44
N ILE A 199 0.89 15.86 7.73
CA ILE A 199 0.52 14.80 6.80
C ILE A 199 -0.34 15.34 5.66
N ARG A 200 -1.29 16.22 5.97
CA ARG A 200 -2.14 16.89 4.98
C ARG A 200 -1.30 17.70 4.00
N TRP A 201 -0.27 18.41 4.48
CA TRP A 201 0.67 19.12 3.62
C TRP A 201 1.53 18.17 2.77
N LEU A 202 2.05 17.09 3.35
CA LEU A 202 2.79 16.06 2.60
C LEU A 202 1.96 15.53 1.42
N LEU A 203 0.73 15.12 1.69
CA LEU A 203 -0.19 14.57 0.69
C LEU A 203 -0.63 15.60 -0.36
N SER A 204 -0.60 16.89 -0.03
CA SER A 204 -0.87 17.96 -1.01
C SER A 204 0.30 18.24 -1.97
N THR A 205 1.49 17.73 -1.67
CA THR A 205 2.71 18.14 -2.39
C THR A 205 3.38 16.96 -3.08
N VAL A 206 3.30 15.76 -2.50
CA VAL A 206 3.90 14.55 -3.08
C VAL A 206 2.81 13.75 -3.77
N SER A 207 3.03 13.42 -5.04
CA SER A 207 2.11 12.55 -5.78
C SER A 207 2.01 11.23 -5.04
N THR A 208 0.80 10.82 -4.67
CA THR A 208 0.59 9.67 -3.79
C THR A 208 -0.15 8.57 -4.50
N ALA A 209 0.44 7.37 -4.53
CA ALA A 209 -0.15 6.14 -5.04
C ALA A 209 -0.31 5.14 -3.87
N MET A 210 -1.36 4.33 -3.88
CA MET A 210 -1.72 3.46 -2.76
C MET A 210 -2.16 2.07 -3.22
N ILE A 211 -2.07 1.06 -2.37
CA ILE A 211 -2.78 -0.21 -2.49
C ILE A 211 -3.16 -0.63 -1.07
N PHE A 212 -4.37 -1.14 -0.84
CA PHE A 212 -4.80 -1.59 0.50
C PHE A 212 -4.06 -2.85 0.97
N ASP A 213 -4.17 -3.13 2.26
CA ASP A 213 -3.97 -4.45 2.83
C ASP A 213 -5.24 -4.95 3.54
N ASP A 214 -5.10 -5.99 4.35
CA ASP A 214 -6.17 -6.52 5.20
C ASP A 214 -6.72 -5.50 6.19
N HIS A 215 -5.91 -4.77 6.95
CA HIS A 215 -6.46 -3.85 7.97
C HIS A 215 -7.24 -2.66 7.39
N ASP A 216 -7.12 -2.38 6.09
CA ASP A 216 -8.03 -1.46 5.40
C ASP A 216 -9.48 -2.01 5.34
N VAL A 217 -9.68 -3.31 5.54
CA VAL A 217 -10.94 -4.03 5.62
C VAL A 217 -11.07 -4.69 7.00
N HIS A 218 -10.39 -5.79 7.24
CA HIS A 218 -10.38 -6.54 8.48
C HIS A 218 -9.10 -7.40 8.54
N ASP A 219 -8.50 -7.54 9.72
CA ASP A 219 -7.42 -8.49 10.00
C ASP A 219 -7.68 -9.88 9.36
N ASP A 220 -6.67 -10.51 8.75
CA ASP A 220 -6.80 -11.78 7.99
C ASP A 220 -7.69 -11.73 6.72
N TRP A 221 -8.08 -10.54 6.23
CA TRP A 221 -8.99 -10.46 5.08
C TRP A 221 -8.46 -11.24 3.88
N ASN A 222 -9.27 -12.22 3.45
CA ASN A 222 -8.99 -13.15 2.36
C ASN A 222 -7.76 -14.05 2.59
N THR A 223 -7.46 -14.45 3.83
CA THR A 223 -6.38 -15.42 4.13
C THR A 223 -6.64 -16.82 3.55
N SER A 224 -7.89 -17.31 3.63
CA SER A 224 -8.27 -18.64 3.16
C SER A 224 -9.76 -18.78 2.81
N ALA A 225 -10.11 -19.83 2.06
CA ALA A 225 -11.51 -20.13 1.74
C ALA A 225 -12.33 -20.44 3.01
N ALA A 226 -11.73 -21.10 4.01
CA ALA A 226 -12.41 -21.41 5.27
C ALA A 226 -12.71 -20.13 6.07
N TRP A 227 -11.77 -19.19 6.10
CA TRP A 227 -11.99 -17.88 6.72
C TRP A 227 -13.10 -17.10 6.00
N VAL A 228 -13.10 -17.09 4.66
CA VAL A 228 -14.15 -16.43 3.86
C VAL A 228 -15.52 -17.04 4.12
N GLU A 229 -15.62 -18.37 4.18
CA GLU A 229 -16.87 -19.06 4.52
C GLU A 229 -17.37 -18.71 5.93
N GLU A 230 -16.47 -18.63 6.91
CA GLU A 230 -16.79 -18.29 8.29
C GLU A 230 -17.27 -16.85 8.42
N VAL A 231 -16.51 -15.88 7.89
CA VAL A 231 -16.84 -14.47 8.05
C VAL A 231 -18.12 -14.09 7.28
N ARG A 232 -18.34 -14.67 6.09
CA ARG A 232 -19.57 -14.47 5.31
C ARG A 232 -20.81 -15.11 5.94
N ALA A 233 -20.64 -16.00 6.91
CA ALA A 233 -21.75 -16.54 7.69
C ALA A 233 -22.22 -15.58 8.80
N SER A 234 -21.46 -14.51 9.08
CA SER A 234 -21.87 -13.48 10.02
C SER A 234 -22.91 -12.53 9.43
N ASP A 235 -23.80 -12.00 10.28
CA ASP A 235 -24.86 -11.08 9.86
C ASP A 235 -24.34 -9.65 9.55
N TRP A 236 -23.06 -9.37 9.83
CA TRP A 236 -22.47 -8.03 9.74
C TRP A 236 -21.46 -7.86 8.60
N TRP A 237 -20.90 -8.97 8.07
CA TRP A 237 -19.80 -8.92 7.12
C TRP A 237 -20.12 -8.16 5.83
N ASP A 238 -21.32 -8.38 5.28
CA ASP A 238 -21.71 -7.75 4.01
C ASP A 238 -21.74 -6.22 4.11
N ASP A 239 -22.25 -5.67 5.22
CA ASP A 239 -22.23 -4.22 5.44
C ASP A 239 -20.80 -3.69 5.57
N HIS A 240 -19.96 -4.44 6.29
CA HIS A 240 -18.56 -4.11 6.54
C HIS A 240 -17.72 -4.08 5.27
N VAL A 241 -17.69 -5.19 4.52
CA VAL A 241 -16.83 -5.31 3.33
C VAL A 241 -17.29 -4.36 2.22
N VAL A 242 -18.60 -4.14 2.07
CA VAL A 242 -19.12 -3.16 1.12
C VAL A 242 -18.66 -1.75 1.50
N ALA A 243 -18.78 -1.37 2.77
CA ALA A 243 -18.30 -0.07 3.24
C ALA A 243 -16.78 0.11 3.06
N ALA A 244 -16.02 -0.95 3.33
CA ALA A 244 -14.56 -0.96 3.18
C ALA A 244 -14.17 -0.71 1.72
N LEU A 245 -14.66 -1.52 0.78
CA LEU A 245 -14.32 -1.42 -0.64
C LEU A 245 -14.85 -0.13 -1.29
N MET A 246 -16.04 0.35 -0.89
CA MET A 246 -16.52 1.67 -1.30
C MET A 246 -15.56 2.78 -0.85
N SER A 247 -15.14 2.74 0.42
CA SER A 247 -14.24 3.75 0.96
C SER A 247 -12.86 3.66 0.32
N TYR A 248 -12.33 2.45 0.11
CA TYR A 248 -11.08 2.23 -0.60
C TYR A 248 -11.13 2.81 -2.02
N TRP A 249 -12.23 2.60 -2.75
CA TRP A 249 -12.41 3.21 -4.07
C TRP A 249 -12.32 4.73 -4.01
N ILE A 250 -13.10 5.39 -3.16
CA ILE A 250 -13.19 6.86 -3.10
C ILE A 250 -11.89 7.49 -2.59
N TYR A 251 -11.32 6.95 -1.53
CA TYR A 251 -10.20 7.58 -0.82
C TYR A 251 -8.85 7.22 -1.45
N GLN A 252 -8.69 5.99 -1.93
CA GLN A 252 -7.40 5.49 -2.40
C GLN A 252 -7.38 5.22 -3.91
N HIS A 253 -8.20 4.27 -4.38
CA HIS A 253 -8.07 3.71 -5.74
C HIS A 253 -8.43 4.69 -6.84
N ILE A 254 -9.46 5.53 -6.66
CA ILE A 254 -9.84 6.52 -7.67
C ILE A 254 -8.71 7.51 -7.95
N GLY A 255 -7.79 7.73 -7.00
CA GLY A 255 -6.61 8.56 -7.24
C GLY A 255 -5.42 7.80 -7.82
N ASN A 256 -5.47 6.47 -7.87
CA ASN A 256 -4.38 5.66 -8.40
C ASN A 256 -4.32 5.70 -9.92
N LEU A 257 -5.49 5.70 -10.55
CA LEU A 257 -5.68 5.61 -11.99
C LEU A 257 -5.24 6.90 -12.71
N SER A 258 -4.68 6.73 -13.90
CA SER A 258 -4.51 7.81 -14.85
C SER A 258 -5.86 8.24 -15.43
N PRO A 259 -5.94 9.44 -16.03
CA PRO A 259 -7.18 9.88 -16.65
C PRO A 259 -7.70 8.96 -17.77
N ASP A 260 -6.82 8.33 -18.54
CA ASP A 260 -7.20 7.37 -19.58
C ASP A 260 -7.73 6.07 -18.98
N GLU A 261 -7.17 5.62 -17.85
CA GLU A 261 -7.67 4.45 -17.12
C GLU A 261 -9.06 4.72 -16.52
N HIS A 262 -9.35 5.94 -16.05
CA HIS A 262 -10.70 6.32 -15.63
C HIS A 262 -11.74 6.22 -16.74
N GLU A 263 -11.38 6.62 -17.96
CA GLU A 263 -12.25 6.52 -19.12
C GLU A 263 -12.54 5.06 -19.51
N GLN A 264 -11.54 4.18 -19.36
CA GLN A 264 -11.67 2.75 -19.63
C GLN A 264 -12.48 2.01 -18.56
N ASP A 265 -12.24 2.29 -17.28
CA ASP A 265 -12.96 1.71 -16.15
C ASP A 265 -14.44 2.16 -16.11
N GLY A 266 -14.68 3.47 -16.32
CA GLY A 266 -16.01 4.03 -16.45
C GLY A 266 -16.83 4.14 -15.15
N LEU A 267 -16.34 3.69 -13.99
CA LEU A 267 -17.06 3.83 -12.72
C LEU A 267 -17.17 5.30 -12.30
N LEU A 268 -16.08 6.08 -12.44
CA LEU A 268 -16.10 7.53 -12.17
C LEU A 268 -17.18 8.24 -12.99
N LYS A 269 -17.31 7.88 -14.28
CA LYS A 269 -18.37 8.43 -15.14
C LYS A 269 -19.77 8.13 -14.60
N ARG A 270 -20.04 6.88 -14.20
CA ARG A 270 -21.33 6.47 -13.63
C ARG A 270 -21.65 7.22 -12.35
N VAL A 271 -20.66 7.48 -11.51
CA VAL A 271 -20.79 8.25 -10.26
C VAL A 271 -21.22 9.69 -10.55
N HIS A 272 -20.72 10.32 -11.60
CA HIS A 272 -21.14 11.68 -11.99
C HIS A 272 -22.54 11.76 -12.65
N GLU A 273 -23.09 10.65 -13.13
CA GLU A 273 -24.38 10.61 -13.82
C GLU A 273 -25.60 10.51 -12.87
N VAL A 274 -25.35 10.36 -11.57
CA VAL A 274 -26.39 10.20 -10.53
C VAL A 274 -26.31 11.29 -9.47
N GLU A 275 -27.41 11.55 -8.77
CA GLU A 275 -27.45 12.55 -7.69
C GLU A 275 -26.71 12.08 -6.44
N ASP A 276 -26.94 10.83 -6.01
CA ASP A 276 -26.21 10.16 -4.93
C ASP A 276 -25.64 8.85 -5.49
N ALA A 277 -24.32 8.73 -5.48
CA ALA A 277 -23.61 7.56 -6.00
C ALA A 277 -23.44 6.42 -4.99
N GLY A 278 -23.96 6.57 -3.75
CA GLY A 278 -23.96 5.51 -2.74
C GLY A 278 -24.43 4.15 -3.26
N PRO A 279 -25.62 4.04 -3.89
CA PRO A 279 -26.10 2.77 -4.45
C PRO A 279 -25.20 2.17 -5.54
N VAL A 280 -24.62 3.01 -6.41
CA VAL A 280 -23.73 2.57 -7.50
C VAL A 280 -22.46 1.95 -6.91
N LEU A 281 -21.87 2.62 -5.91
CA LEU A 281 -20.66 2.15 -5.26
C LEU A 281 -20.91 0.94 -4.36
N ARG A 282 -22.08 0.84 -3.70
CA ARG A 282 -22.48 -0.36 -2.95
C ARG A 282 -22.58 -1.58 -3.84
N GLU A 283 -23.24 -1.45 -4.98
CA GLU A 283 -23.38 -2.54 -5.96
C GLU A 283 -22.01 -2.99 -6.47
N PHE A 284 -21.16 -2.03 -6.83
CA PHE A 284 -19.79 -2.31 -7.28
C PHE A 284 -18.98 -3.03 -6.20
N ALA A 285 -18.95 -2.50 -4.97
CA ALA A 285 -18.22 -3.07 -3.85
C ALA A 285 -18.70 -4.48 -3.49
N PHE A 286 -20.02 -4.71 -3.46
CA PHE A 286 -20.58 -6.05 -3.23
C PHE A 286 -20.14 -7.03 -4.31
N ARG A 287 -20.16 -6.62 -5.58
CA ARG A 287 -19.67 -7.46 -6.68
C ARG A 287 -18.17 -7.73 -6.58
N ALA A 288 -17.36 -6.73 -6.28
CA ALA A 288 -15.91 -6.88 -6.14
C ALA A 288 -15.52 -7.86 -5.03
N ASP A 289 -16.29 -7.94 -3.93
CA ASP A 289 -16.07 -8.99 -2.92
C ASP A 289 -16.48 -10.39 -3.42
N ARG A 290 -17.59 -10.50 -4.16
CA ARG A 290 -18.14 -11.81 -4.58
C ARG A 290 -17.47 -12.42 -5.81
N GLU A 291 -17.01 -11.58 -6.72
CA GLU A 291 -16.45 -11.93 -8.02
C GLU A 291 -14.98 -11.49 -8.05
N THR A 292 -14.04 -12.45 -8.03
CA THR A 292 -12.62 -12.15 -8.28
C THR A 292 -12.42 -11.73 -9.73
N GLU A 293 -13.16 -12.33 -10.65
CA GLU A 293 -13.19 -11.96 -12.06
C GLU A 293 -14.07 -10.71 -12.28
N GLY A 294 -13.48 -9.59 -12.71
CA GLY A 294 -14.22 -8.43 -13.24
C GLY A 294 -14.12 -7.13 -12.45
N SER A 295 -13.41 -7.10 -11.32
CA SER A 295 -13.01 -5.86 -10.63
C SER A 295 -11.50 -5.87 -10.43
N ARG A 296 -10.76 -4.93 -11.05
CA ARG A 296 -9.30 -4.87 -10.96
C ARG A 296 -8.86 -3.69 -10.10
N TRP A 297 -8.15 -3.97 -9.02
CA TRP A 297 -7.55 -2.93 -8.17
C TRP A 297 -6.09 -2.66 -8.52
N SER A 298 -5.43 -3.58 -9.23
CA SER A 298 -4.11 -3.38 -9.83
C SER A 298 -4.09 -2.26 -10.88
N TYR A 299 -3.00 -1.51 -10.91
CA TYR A 299 -2.79 -0.37 -11.81
C TYR A 299 -1.30 -0.17 -12.09
N TYR A 300 -0.96 0.66 -13.06
CA TYR A 300 0.43 0.96 -13.38
C TYR A 300 0.66 2.46 -13.51
N ARG A 301 1.92 2.88 -13.41
CA ARG A 301 2.34 4.26 -13.65
C ARG A 301 3.65 4.28 -14.42
N ASP A 302 3.68 5.11 -15.45
CA ASP A 302 4.92 5.48 -16.12
C ASP A 302 5.52 6.69 -15.42
N LEU A 303 6.75 6.53 -14.95
CA LEU A 303 7.51 7.52 -14.17
C LEU A 303 8.74 7.94 -14.97
N GLY A 304 8.50 8.53 -16.14
CA GLY A 304 9.54 8.75 -17.16
C GLY A 304 9.99 7.43 -17.78
N ASP A 305 11.29 7.15 -17.76
CA ASP A 305 11.87 5.92 -18.31
C ASP A 305 11.74 4.70 -17.38
N SER A 306 11.08 4.86 -16.23
CA SER A 306 10.82 3.78 -15.26
C SER A 306 9.33 3.45 -15.21
N ARG A 307 9.00 2.19 -14.92
CA ARG A 307 7.61 1.76 -14.77
C ARG A 307 7.34 1.18 -13.38
N LEU A 308 6.23 1.59 -12.79
CA LEU A 308 5.63 0.99 -11.60
C LEU A 308 4.41 0.17 -11.99
N VAL A 309 4.38 -1.11 -11.63
CA VAL A 309 3.20 -1.98 -11.70
C VAL A 309 2.80 -2.33 -10.28
N VAL A 310 1.56 -2.00 -9.89
CA VAL A 310 1.04 -2.27 -8.54
C VAL A 310 0.03 -3.41 -8.63
N ILE A 311 0.27 -4.44 -7.83
CA ILE A 311 -0.48 -5.69 -7.76
C ILE A 311 -1.35 -5.67 -6.51
N ASP A 312 -2.65 -5.89 -6.69
CA ASP A 312 -3.56 -6.25 -5.62
C ASP A 312 -3.31 -7.68 -5.16
N SER A 313 -2.79 -7.84 -3.94
CA SER A 313 -2.54 -9.13 -3.32
C SER A 313 -3.58 -9.52 -2.27
N ARG A 314 -4.79 -8.93 -2.27
CA ARG A 314 -5.87 -9.18 -1.30
C ARG A 314 -7.20 -9.51 -1.97
N CYS A 315 -7.78 -8.60 -2.76
CA CYS A 315 -9.12 -8.80 -3.33
C CYS A 315 -9.10 -9.77 -4.53
N GLY A 316 -8.03 -9.75 -5.34
CA GLY A 316 -7.86 -10.64 -6.50
C GLY A 316 -7.55 -12.11 -6.20
N ARG A 317 -7.40 -12.50 -4.92
CA ARG A 317 -6.96 -13.85 -4.54
C ARG A 317 -7.97 -14.93 -4.93
N ARG A 318 -7.48 -16.01 -5.54
CA ARG A 318 -8.18 -17.30 -5.62
C ARG A 318 -7.79 -18.15 -4.42
N LEU A 319 -8.76 -18.50 -3.58
CA LEU A 319 -8.53 -19.17 -2.29
C LEU A 319 -8.91 -20.65 -2.28
N GLU A 320 -9.52 -21.17 -3.35
CA GLU A 320 -9.92 -22.57 -3.46
C GLU A 320 -8.69 -23.49 -3.33
N GLU A 321 -8.75 -24.43 -2.39
CA GLU A 321 -7.63 -25.32 -2.10
C GLU A 321 -7.31 -26.21 -3.31
N GLY A 322 -6.05 -26.18 -3.74
CA GLY A 322 -5.58 -26.86 -4.95
C GLY A 322 -5.51 -25.96 -6.20
N GLU A 323 -6.16 -24.79 -6.19
CA GLU A 323 -6.12 -23.78 -7.25
C GLU A 323 -5.78 -22.38 -6.70
N ARG A 324 -5.11 -22.34 -5.53
CA ARG A 324 -4.76 -21.09 -4.84
C ARG A 324 -3.83 -20.25 -5.71
N SER A 325 -4.23 -19.00 -5.94
CA SER A 325 -3.39 -18.02 -6.63
C SER A 325 -3.60 -16.62 -6.05
N MET A 326 -2.54 -15.82 -6.04
CA MET A 326 -2.61 -14.40 -5.65
C MET A 326 -3.50 -13.60 -6.61
N LEU A 327 -3.53 -13.98 -7.89
CA LEU A 327 -4.22 -13.27 -8.97
C LEU A 327 -4.98 -14.26 -9.84
N ASP A 328 -6.04 -13.81 -10.49
CA ASP A 328 -6.66 -14.56 -11.58
C ASP A 328 -5.82 -14.53 -12.88
N GLU A 329 -6.21 -15.35 -13.86
CA GLU A 329 -5.46 -15.46 -15.13
C GLU A 329 -5.48 -14.17 -15.97
N ASP A 330 -6.58 -13.41 -15.94
CA ASP A 330 -6.71 -12.18 -16.71
C ASP A 330 -5.79 -11.11 -16.11
N GLU A 331 -5.74 -11.01 -14.79
CA GLU A 331 -4.85 -10.11 -14.06
C GLU A 331 -3.37 -10.52 -14.19
N TRP A 332 -3.05 -11.82 -14.18
CA TRP A 332 -1.72 -12.30 -14.52
C TRP A 332 -1.29 -11.88 -15.94
N GLY A 333 -2.22 -12.00 -16.91
CA GLY A 333 -2.00 -11.53 -18.28
C GLY A 333 -1.72 -10.03 -18.33
N TRP A 334 -2.53 -9.25 -17.61
CA TRP A 334 -2.39 -7.81 -17.50
C TRP A 334 -1.06 -7.39 -16.86
N VAL A 335 -0.65 -8.01 -15.76
CA VAL A 335 0.65 -7.74 -15.10
C VAL A 335 1.81 -8.06 -16.05
N ALA A 336 1.74 -9.20 -16.75
CA ALA A 336 2.78 -9.60 -17.69
C ALA A 336 2.88 -8.65 -18.91
N GLU A 337 1.75 -8.14 -19.40
CA GLU A 337 1.71 -7.13 -20.45
C GLU A 337 2.34 -5.82 -19.98
N HIS A 338 1.97 -5.33 -18.80
CA HIS A 338 2.47 -4.04 -18.30
C HIS A 338 3.92 -4.09 -17.84
N ALA A 339 4.43 -5.27 -17.45
CA ALA A 339 5.85 -5.50 -17.19
C ALA A 339 6.71 -5.62 -18.47
N THR A 340 6.08 -5.79 -19.64
CA THR A 340 6.77 -5.90 -20.94
C THR A 340 7.10 -4.50 -21.47
N GLY A 341 8.35 -4.24 -21.88
CA GLY A 341 8.77 -2.94 -22.38
C GLY A 341 10.28 -2.70 -22.40
N GLY A 342 10.67 -1.44 -22.58
CA GLY A 342 12.06 -1.00 -22.67
C GLY A 342 12.40 0.08 -21.63
N PHE A 343 12.09 -0.21 -20.36
CA PHE A 343 12.31 0.71 -19.23
C PHE A 343 13.75 0.62 -18.73
N ASP A 344 14.22 1.69 -18.10
CA ASP A 344 15.48 1.68 -17.35
C ASP A 344 15.33 0.91 -16.04
N HIS A 345 14.18 1.04 -15.38
CA HIS A 345 13.85 0.33 -14.15
C HIS A 345 12.39 -0.17 -14.16
N LEU A 346 12.17 -1.38 -13.64
CA LEU A 346 10.84 -1.94 -13.39
C LEU A 346 10.62 -2.08 -11.88
N LEU A 347 9.58 -1.44 -11.37
CA LEU A 347 9.12 -1.56 -9.99
C LEU A 347 7.83 -2.39 -9.98
N ILE A 348 7.79 -3.41 -9.13
CA ILE A 348 6.59 -4.23 -8.91
C ILE A 348 6.17 -4.02 -7.46
N ALA A 349 5.03 -3.40 -7.20
CA ALA A 349 4.55 -3.15 -5.85
C ALA A 349 3.40 -4.09 -5.50
N THR A 350 3.35 -4.55 -4.25
CA THR A 350 2.31 -5.43 -3.70
C THR A 350 2.22 -5.16 -2.19
N SER A 351 1.07 -5.32 -1.57
CA SER A 351 0.95 -5.10 -0.11
C SER A 351 1.79 -6.13 0.66
N LEU A 352 1.77 -7.39 0.22
CA LEU A 352 2.50 -8.49 0.83
C LEU A 352 3.89 -8.74 0.21
N PRO A 353 4.94 -9.01 1.00
CA PRO A 353 6.24 -9.42 0.49
C PRO A 353 6.20 -10.72 -0.32
N TRP A 354 6.82 -10.67 -1.51
CA TRP A 354 7.08 -11.85 -2.34
C TRP A 354 8.12 -12.79 -1.68
N LEU A 355 9.15 -12.23 -1.06
CA LEU A 355 10.29 -12.90 -0.44
C LEU A 355 10.32 -12.63 1.06
N LEU A 356 9.86 -13.59 1.86
CA LEU A 356 10.06 -13.57 3.31
C LEU A 356 11.47 -14.04 3.68
N ALA A 357 11.83 -13.93 4.95
CA ALA A 357 12.99 -14.65 5.46
C ALA A 357 12.88 -16.15 5.12
N PRO A 358 13.94 -16.83 4.62
CA PRO A 358 13.82 -18.17 4.05
C PRO A 358 13.16 -19.21 4.95
N GLY A 359 13.33 -19.11 6.27
CA GLY A 359 12.65 -19.99 7.23
C GLY A 359 11.12 -19.81 7.24
N MET A 360 10.64 -18.57 7.15
CA MET A 360 9.21 -18.26 7.12
C MET A 360 8.59 -18.61 5.78
N HIS A 361 9.27 -18.30 4.68
CA HIS A 361 8.83 -18.71 3.35
C HIS A 361 8.61 -20.24 3.25
N HIS A 362 9.55 -21.05 3.75
CA HIS A 362 9.36 -22.50 3.75
C HIS A 362 8.29 -22.99 4.73
N LEU A 363 8.04 -22.26 5.83
CA LEU A 363 6.97 -22.60 6.76
C LEU A 363 5.61 -22.40 6.09
N GLU A 364 5.42 -21.29 5.39
CA GLU A 364 4.21 -21.02 4.61
C GLU A 364 4.01 -22.04 3.50
N ALA A 365 5.05 -22.32 2.70
CA ALA A 365 4.94 -23.30 1.62
C ALA A 365 4.65 -24.72 2.13
N TRP A 366 5.21 -25.07 3.30
CA TRP A 366 4.84 -26.32 3.99
C TRP A 366 3.38 -26.31 4.44
N ASN A 367 2.92 -25.22 5.05
CA ASN A 367 1.54 -25.08 5.51
C ASN A 367 0.56 -25.20 4.34
N GLU A 368 0.80 -24.48 3.24
CA GLU A 368 0.02 -24.55 2.01
C GLU A 368 -0.11 -25.98 1.49
N ALA A 369 1.01 -26.70 1.36
CA ALA A 369 0.99 -28.08 0.89
C ALA A 369 0.20 -29.02 1.82
N VAL A 370 0.31 -28.83 3.14
CA VAL A 370 -0.44 -29.66 4.11
C VAL A 370 -1.93 -29.34 4.09
N CYS A 371 -2.32 -28.05 3.97
CA CYS A 371 -3.70 -27.62 3.74
C CYS A 371 -4.28 -28.21 2.44
N GLY A 372 -3.48 -28.22 1.37
CA GLY A 372 -3.78 -28.90 0.10
C GLY A 372 -3.80 -30.44 0.18
N GLY A 373 -3.61 -31.02 1.37
CA GLY A 373 -3.83 -32.44 1.62
C GLY A 373 -2.59 -33.34 1.52
N ALA A 374 -1.38 -32.78 1.42
CA ALA A 374 -0.13 -33.56 1.30
C ALA A 374 0.01 -34.65 2.38
N TRP A 375 -0.49 -34.38 3.60
CA TRP A 375 -0.44 -35.32 4.74
C TRP A 375 -1.84 -35.83 5.16
N GLY A 376 -2.83 -35.73 4.28
CA GLY A 376 -4.20 -36.20 4.49
C GLY A 376 -5.10 -35.21 5.24
N ALA A 377 -6.41 -35.51 5.23
CA ALA A 377 -7.46 -34.57 5.62
C ALA A 377 -7.40 -34.09 7.09
N LEU A 378 -6.92 -34.92 8.02
CA LEU A 378 -6.80 -34.52 9.43
C LEU A 378 -5.67 -33.49 9.61
N ALA A 379 -4.54 -33.68 8.92
CA ALA A 379 -3.43 -32.75 8.96
C ALA A 379 -3.82 -31.42 8.28
N ALA A 380 -4.54 -31.47 7.16
CA ALA A 380 -5.05 -30.29 6.48
C ALA A 380 -5.89 -29.39 7.41
N ARG A 381 -6.82 -29.97 8.17
CA ARG A 381 -7.65 -29.22 9.14
C ARG A 381 -6.84 -28.58 10.27
N LEU A 382 -5.75 -29.23 10.71
CA LEU A 382 -4.88 -28.68 11.75
C LEU A 382 -3.96 -27.59 11.17
N ALA A 383 -3.49 -27.78 9.94
CA ALA A 383 -2.69 -26.79 9.23
C ALA A 383 -3.50 -25.54 8.90
N GLU A 384 -4.79 -25.67 8.57
CA GLU A 384 -5.67 -24.52 8.35
C GLU A 384 -5.83 -23.68 9.62
N LYS A 385 -6.02 -24.33 10.78
CA LYS A 385 -6.02 -23.63 12.07
C LYS A 385 -4.69 -22.96 12.39
N LEU A 386 -3.58 -23.54 11.92
CA LEU A 386 -2.26 -22.96 12.09
C LEU A 386 -2.05 -21.76 11.15
N ARG A 387 -2.61 -21.82 9.93
CA ARG A 387 -2.55 -20.75 8.93
C ARG A 387 -3.18 -19.48 9.46
N GLN A 388 -4.43 -19.57 9.92
CA GLN A 388 -5.20 -18.45 10.48
C GLN A 388 -4.69 -17.97 11.85
N ALA A 389 -3.84 -18.73 12.54
CA ALA A 389 -3.33 -18.33 13.85
C ALA A 389 -1.94 -17.69 13.80
N LEU A 390 -1.29 -17.74 12.63
CA LEU A 390 0.07 -17.26 12.40
C LEU A 390 0.15 -16.41 11.12
N ASP A 391 -0.99 -16.05 10.55
CA ASP A 391 -1.14 -15.18 9.39
C ASP A 391 -0.26 -15.65 8.21
N LEU A 392 -0.32 -16.96 7.94
CA LEU A 392 0.48 -17.61 6.89
C LEU A 392 -0.15 -17.39 5.51
N GLU A 393 -0.12 -16.14 5.05
CA GLU A 393 -0.87 -15.71 3.87
C GLU A 393 -0.06 -14.90 2.85
N HIS A 394 1.26 -14.81 3.03
CA HIS A 394 2.12 -14.15 2.05
C HIS A 394 2.29 -14.99 0.79
N TRP A 395 3.07 -14.48 -0.17
CA TRP A 395 3.40 -15.20 -1.40
C TRP A 395 4.01 -16.59 -1.17
N GLY A 396 4.62 -16.85 -0.01
CA GLY A 396 5.10 -18.19 0.36
C GLY A 396 3.97 -19.21 0.57
N ALA A 397 2.75 -18.76 0.88
CA ALA A 397 1.55 -19.57 1.03
C ALA A 397 0.73 -19.72 -0.28
N PHE A 398 1.28 -19.22 -1.40
CA PHE A 398 0.73 -19.29 -2.75
C PHE A 398 1.84 -19.69 -3.73
N ASN A 399 2.37 -20.90 -3.58
CA ASN A 399 3.62 -21.34 -4.23
C ASN A 399 3.60 -21.21 -5.76
N GLU A 400 2.46 -21.48 -6.41
CA GLU A 400 2.33 -21.29 -7.86
C GLU A 400 2.49 -19.81 -8.25
N SER A 401 1.89 -18.90 -7.49
CA SER A 401 1.96 -17.46 -7.76
C SER A 401 3.36 -16.92 -7.52
N PHE A 402 4.03 -17.42 -6.46
CA PHE A 402 5.44 -17.15 -6.20
C PHE A 402 6.31 -17.55 -7.40
N ASP A 403 6.13 -18.75 -7.94
CA ASP A 403 6.89 -19.26 -9.08
C ASP A 403 6.59 -18.47 -10.37
N ARG A 404 5.32 -18.10 -10.60
CA ARG A 404 4.92 -17.28 -11.76
C ARG A 404 5.54 -15.88 -11.72
N LEU A 405 5.53 -15.21 -10.57
CA LEU A 405 6.18 -13.91 -10.42
C LEU A 405 7.70 -14.01 -10.59
N ALA A 406 8.32 -15.08 -10.09
CA ALA A 406 9.74 -15.35 -10.32
C ALA A 406 10.06 -15.51 -11.81
N GLU A 407 9.23 -16.28 -12.54
CA GLU A 407 9.39 -16.49 -13.97
C GLU A 407 9.16 -15.22 -14.79
N LEU A 408 8.18 -14.39 -14.41
CA LEU A 408 7.97 -13.08 -15.05
C LEU A 408 9.22 -12.20 -14.91
N GLN A 409 9.75 -12.07 -13.69
CA GLN A 409 10.96 -11.28 -13.44
C GLN A 409 12.18 -11.86 -14.18
N ARG A 410 12.30 -13.19 -14.26
CA ARG A 410 13.33 -13.85 -15.07
C ARG A 410 13.22 -13.48 -16.55
N ALA A 411 12.02 -13.61 -17.14
CA ALA A 411 11.79 -13.34 -18.56
C ALA A 411 12.05 -11.87 -18.91
N VAL A 412 11.61 -10.92 -18.06
CA VAL A 412 11.93 -9.50 -18.22
C VAL A 412 13.44 -9.29 -18.11
N GLY A 413 14.07 -9.79 -17.05
CA GLY A 413 15.48 -9.58 -16.79
C GLY A 413 16.42 -10.25 -17.80
N ALA A 414 15.97 -11.30 -18.49
CA ALA A 414 16.68 -11.96 -19.58
C ALA A 414 16.47 -11.27 -20.95
N GLY A 415 15.58 -10.28 -21.03
CA GLY A 415 15.27 -9.57 -22.27
C GLY A 415 14.32 -10.31 -23.21
N GLU A 416 13.56 -11.29 -22.70
CA GLU A 416 12.53 -12.00 -23.48
C GLU A 416 11.25 -11.16 -23.64
N ARG A 417 11.11 -10.10 -22.84
CA ARG A 417 9.97 -9.18 -22.80
C ARG A 417 10.36 -7.73 -23.12
N GLY A 418 11.41 -7.54 -23.92
CA GLY A 418 11.94 -6.22 -24.30
C GLY A 418 13.39 -6.03 -23.88
N GLN A 419 13.88 -4.79 -23.90
CA GLN A 419 15.25 -4.51 -23.43
C GLN A 419 15.29 -4.74 -21.91
N PRO A 420 16.25 -5.54 -21.39
CA PRO A 420 16.30 -5.81 -19.96
C PRO A 420 16.54 -4.50 -19.19
N PRO A 421 15.72 -4.19 -18.16
CA PRO A 421 15.95 -3.02 -17.33
C PRO A 421 17.25 -3.18 -16.55
N ALA A 422 17.82 -2.08 -16.06
CA ALA A 422 18.99 -2.14 -15.19
C ALA A 422 18.65 -2.81 -13.85
N SER A 423 17.43 -2.55 -13.33
CA SER A 423 16.91 -3.24 -12.16
C SER A 423 15.43 -3.61 -12.25
N ILE A 424 15.08 -4.68 -11.52
CA ILE A 424 13.70 -5.07 -11.21
C ILE A 424 13.59 -5.11 -9.69
N VAL A 425 12.74 -4.28 -9.10
CA VAL A 425 12.60 -4.19 -7.65
C VAL A 425 11.16 -4.43 -7.24
N THR A 426 10.93 -5.49 -6.46
CA THR A 426 9.64 -5.73 -5.81
C THR A 426 9.55 -4.89 -4.53
N LEU A 427 8.49 -4.10 -4.36
CA LEU A 427 8.24 -3.23 -3.21
C LEU A 427 7.08 -3.79 -2.40
N SER A 428 7.23 -3.89 -1.07
CA SER A 428 6.20 -4.48 -0.22
C SER A 428 6.15 -3.95 1.21
N GLY A 429 5.06 -4.30 1.92
CA GLY A 429 4.71 -3.87 3.27
C GLY A 429 4.40 -5.01 4.23
N ASP A 430 3.29 -4.89 4.97
CA ASP A 430 2.69 -5.86 5.90
C ASP A 430 3.49 -6.19 7.18
N VAL A 431 4.70 -6.75 7.04
CA VAL A 431 5.36 -7.55 8.10
C VAL A 431 5.94 -6.80 9.32
N HIS A 432 5.67 -5.51 9.48
CA HIS A 432 6.14 -4.65 10.57
C HIS A 432 7.67 -4.63 10.80
N HIS A 433 8.45 -4.90 9.76
CA HIS A 433 9.90 -4.69 9.72
C HIS A 433 10.39 -4.44 8.29
N ALA A 434 11.58 -3.85 8.14
CA ALA A 434 12.18 -3.57 6.84
C ALA A 434 13.41 -4.44 6.56
N TYR A 435 13.63 -4.69 5.28
CA TYR A 435 14.79 -5.39 4.75
C TYR A 435 14.94 -5.17 3.25
N LEU A 436 16.16 -5.40 2.76
CA LEU A 436 16.46 -5.50 1.33
C LEU A 436 16.96 -6.90 1.04
N SER A 437 16.35 -7.58 0.07
CA SER A 437 16.73 -8.92 -0.37
C SER A 437 17.27 -8.89 -1.80
N GLU A 438 18.50 -9.37 -1.99
CA GLU A 438 19.09 -9.57 -3.31
C GLU A 438 18.69 -10.95 -3.86
N VAL A 439 18.27 -11.01 -5.11
CA VAL A 439 17.73 -12.22 -5.76
C VAL A 439 18.74 -12.80 -6.74
N ALA A 440 18.91 -14.12 -6.69
CA ALA A 440 19.75 -14.89 -7.58
C ALA A 440 18.93 -15.97 -8.31
N PHE A 441 18.93 -15.90 -9.63
CA PHE A 441 18.37 -16.94 -10.50
C PHE A 441 19.35 -18.09 -10.71
N ARG A 442 18.84 -19.23 -11.20
CA ARG A 442 19.68 -20.39 -11.54
C ARG A 442 20.67 -20.04 -12.66
N CYS A 443 21.83 -20.69 -12.63
CA CYS A 443 22.82 -20.58 -13.71
C CYS A 443 22.20 -20.98 -15.06
N GLY A 444 22.42 -20.17 -16.10
CA GLY A 444 21.81 -20.35 -17.42
C GLY A 444 20.41 -19.75 -17.59
N SER A 445 19.98 -18.88 -16.67
CA SER A 445 18.72 -18.13 -16.79
C SER A 445 18.84 -16.86 -17.64
N ASP A 446 20.05 -16.50 -18.07
CA ASP A 446 20.40 -15.34 -18.90
C ASP A 446 19.90 -13.97 -18.39
N VAL A 447 19.54 -13.89 -17.10
CA VAL A 447 19.11 -12.64 -16.44
C VAL A 447 20.27 -11.65 -16.36
N GLN A 448 20.06 -10.46 -16.91
CA GLN A 448 21.01 -9.35 -16.96
C GLN A 448 20.70 -8.24 -15.94
N SER A 449 19.43 -8.09 -15.57
CA SER A 449 18.96 -7.10 -14.59
C SER A 449 19.37 -7.45 -13.16
N ALA A 450 19.60 -6.42 -12.36
CA ALA A 450 19.72 -6.57 -10.91
C ALA A 450 18.32 -6.76 -10.31
N VAL A 451 18.06 -7.87 -9.60
CA VAL A 451 16.72 -8.19 -9.09
C VAL A 451 16.70 -8.19 -7.56
N TYR A 452 15.77 -7.43 -6.99
CA TYR A 452 15.67 -7.20 -5.56
C TYR A 452 14.22 -7.23 -5.08
N GLN A 453 14.04 -7.46 -3.78
CA GLN A 453 12.85 -7.00 -3.06
C GLN A 453 13.25 -6.05 -1.95
N ALA A 454 12.56 -4.92 -1.86
CA ALA A 454 12.67 -3.96 -0.78
C ALA A 454 11.36 -3.90 0.00
N THR A 455 11.39 -4.34 1.25
CA THR A 455 10.23 -4.30 2.14
C THR A 455 10.43 -3.20 3.18
N CYS A 456 9.41 -2.35 3.38
CA CYS A 456 9.46 -1.28 4.37
C CYS A 456 8.16 -1.20 5.17
N SER A 457 8.13 -1.91 6.28
CA SER A 457 7.12 -1.78 7.33
C SER A 457 7.84 -1.62 8.68
N PRO A 458 7.35 -0.89 9.68
CA PRO A 458 6.14 -0.07 9.70
C PRO A 458 6.44 1.44 9.55
N LEU A 459 5.51 2.20 8.98
CA LEU A 459 5.54 3.67 8.99
C LEU A 459 5.21 4.23 10.39
N ARG A 460 4.26 3.58 11.10
CA ARG A 460 3.91 3.89 12.48
C ARG A 460 3.13 2.76 13.18
N ASN A 461 3.74 1.59 13.28
CA ASN A 461 3.17 0.42 13.96
C ASN A 461 4.28 -0.54 14.43
N PRO A 462 5.18 -0.11 15.32
CA PRO A 462 6.34 -0.91 15.67
C PRO A 462 5.92 -2.14 16.48
N LEU A 463 6.52 -3.29 16.16
CA LEU A 463 6.36 -4.50 16.94
C LEU A 463 6.87 -4.33 18.37
N ASP A 464 6.30 -5.09 19.31
CA ASP A 464 6.78 -5.17 20.67
C ASP A 464 8.04 -6.06 20.78
N THR A 465 8.67 -6.06 21.96
CA THR A 465 9.92 -6.82 22.18
C THR A 465 9.75 -8.33 22.03
N LYS A 466 8.57 -8.90 22.31
CA LYS A 466 8.31 -10.34 22.18
C LYS A 466 8.17 -10.72 20.72
N GLU A 467 7.37 -9.98 19.96
CA GLU A 467 7.17 -10.13 18.52
C GLU A 467 8.51 -10.04 17.77
N ARG A 468 9.31 -9.00 18.07
CA ARG A 468 10.67 -8.84 17.53
C ARG A 468 11.56 -10.07 17.78
N ARG A 469 11.45 -10.69 18.97
CA ARG A 469 12.24 -11.89 19.32
C ARG A 469 11.76 -13.12 18.55
N VAL A 470 10.46 -13.26 18.33
CA VAL A 470 9.89 -14.35 17.53
C VAL A 470 10.40 -14.28 16.10
N ILE A 471 10.33 -13.11 15.46
CA ILE A 471 10.84 -12.90 14.10
C ILE A 471 12.34 -13.20 14.05
N LYS A 472 13.13 -12.66 14.99
CA LYS A 472 14.57 -12.94 15.07
C LYS A 472 14.89 -14.43 15.26
N ALA A 473 14.04 -15.19 15.95
CA ALA A 473 14.21 -16.63 16.09
C ALA A 473 13.85 -17.40 14.80
N ALA A 474 12.81 -16.95 14.09
CA ALA A 474 12.35 -17.55 12.83
C ALA A 474 13.37 -17.42 11.69
N VAL A 475 14.19 -16.37 11.71
CA VAL A 475 15.24 -16.15 10.68
C VAL A 475 16.56 -16.91 10.94
N THR A 476 16.63 -17.71 12.01
CA THR A 476 17.87 -18.45 12.35
C THR A 476 18.13 -19.65 11.42
N THR A 477 19.40 -20.02 11.24
CA THR A 477 19.79 -21.18 10.43
C THR A 477 19.13 -22.50 10.85
N PRO A 478 18.99 -22.84 12.16
CA PRO A 478 18.27 -24.04 12.57
C PRO A 478 16.77 -23.99 12.23
N ALA A 479 16.11 -22.85 12.41
CA ALA A 479 14.70 -22.68 12.05
C ALA A 479 14.50 -22.87 10.55
N TYR A 480 15.36 -22.25 9.73
CA TYR A 480 15.39 -22.45 8.29
C TYR A 480 15.58 -23.93 7.90
N ALA A 481 16.55 -24.62 8.50
CA ALA A 481 16.81 -26.03 8.19
C ALA A 481 15.62 -26.94 8.51
N LEU A 482 14.92 -26.65 9.62
CA LEU A 482 13.71 -27.37 10.01
C LEU A 482 12.55 -27.10 9.05
N ALA A 483 12.22 -25.83 8.80
CA ALA A 483 11.13 -25.44 7.90
C ALA A 483 11.34 -26.01 6.49
N ARG A 484 12.57 -25.96 5.98
CA ARG A 484 12.94 -26.55 4.69
C ARG A 484 12.81 -28.06 4.65
N ALA A 485 13.11 -28.76 5.75
CA ALA A 485 12.94 -30.20 5.83
C ALA A 485 11.46 -30.58 5.80
N LEU A 486 10.62 -29.80 6.51
CA LEU A 486 9.16 -29.97 6.52
C LEU A 486 8.55 -29.73 5.15
N SER A 487 8.90 -28.62 4.48
CA SER A 487 8.38 -28.30 3.14
C SER A 487 8.72 -29.40 2.12
N ARG A 488 9.96 -29.89 2.12
CA ARG A 488 10.38 -31.02 1.28
C ARG A 488 9.63 -32.31 1.60
N ALA A 489 9.37 -32.59 2.88
CA ALA A 489 8.61 -33.77 3.30
C ALA A 489 7.13 -33.67 2.91
N ALA A 490 6.60 -32.46 2.70
CA ALA A 490 5.27 -32.23 2.14
C ALA A 490 5.24 -32.22 0.60
N GLY A 491 6.38 -32.44 -0.07
CA GLY A 491 6.46 -32.50 -1.54
C GLY A 491 6.59 -31.14 -2.23
N VAL A 492 6.83 -30.06 -1.48
CA VAL A 492 7.05 -28.72 -2.03
C VAL A 492 8.31 -28.72 -2.91
N LYS A 493 8.18 -28.18 -4.12
CA LYS A 493 9.29 -28.09 -5.08
C LYS A 493 10.32 -27.06 -4.58
N SER A 494 11.56 -27.21 -5.04
CA SER A 494 12.58 -26.19 -4.78
C SER A 494 12.28 -24.93 -5.57
N GLU A 495 12.49 -23.79 -4.92
CA GLU A 495 12.26 -22.46 -5.47
C GLU A 495 13.05 -22.23 -6.79
N PRO A 496 12.50 -21.45 -7.74
CA PRO A 496 13.19 -21.05 -8.96
C PRO A 496 14.34 -20.06 -8.67
N VAL A 497 14.26 -19.34 -7.55
CA VAL A 497 15.21 -18.32 -7.11
C VAL A 497 15.81 -18.62 -5.74
N ARG A 498 16.93 -17.99 -5.43
CA ARG A 498 17.46 -17.86 -4.07
C ARG A 498 17.57 -16.39 -3.73
N TRP A 499 17.45 -16.05 -2.47
CA TRP A 499 17.65 -14.67 -2.02
C TRP A 499 18.42 -14.63 -0.70
N ARG A 500 19.03 -13.48 -0.44
CA ARG A 500 19.66 -13.17 0.84
C ARG A 500 19.30 -11.75 1.24
N SER A 501 19.02 -11.55 2.52
CA SER A 501 18.86 -10.22 3.08
C SER A 501 20.22 -9.52 3.19
N LEU A 502 20.26 -8.23 2.89
CA LEU A 502 21.44 -7.39 2.93
C LEU A 502 21.49 -6.56 4.22
N GLY A 503 22.71 -6.24 4.65
CA GLY A 503 22.96 -5.50 5.89
C GLY A 503 22.67 -6.32 7.15
N ASP A 504 22.42 -5.59 8.23
CA ASP A 504 22.36 -6.13 9.60
C ASP A 504 20.90 -6.26 10.10
N GLY A 505 19.94 -6.05 9.20
CA GLY A 505 18.51 -6.14 9.47
C GLY A 505 18.04 -7.55 9.87
N PRO A 506 16.74 -7.73 10.15
CA PRO A 506 15.65 -6.78 9.90
C PRO A 506 15.61 -5.59 10.87
N TRP A 507 15.11 -4.45 10.38
CA TRP A 507 14.91 -3.22 11.16
C TRP A 507 13.45 -3.07 11.59
N PHE A 508 13.22 -2.80 12.88
CA PHE A 508 11.87 -2.81 13.51
C PHE A 508 11.39 -1.43 13.97
N ASP A 509 12.23 -0.40 13.81
CA ASP A 509 11.86 0.97 14.14
C ASP A 509 10.85 1.47 13.10
N ASN A 510 10.05 2.49 13.45
CA ASN A 510 9.24 3.18 12.44
C ASN A 510 10.18 3.78 11.39
N GLN A 511 9.88 3.59 10.12
CA GLN A 511 10.84 3.90 9.05
C GLN A 511 10.16 4.17 7.71
N VAL A 512 10.89 4.87 6.86
CA VAL A 512 10.53 5.11 5.46
C VAL A 512 11.69 4.66 4.58
N ALA A 513 11.37 3.99 3.49
CA ALA A 513 12.36 3.61 2.48
C ALA A 513 12.30 4.59 1.30
N THR A 514 13.43 4.76 0.62
CA THR A 514 13.51 5.61 -0.57
C THR A 514 14.35 4.94 -1.66
N LEU A 515 13.88 5.07 -2.90
CA LEU A 515 14.62 4.76 -4.11
C LEU A 515 14.98 6.07 -4.81
N ASP A 516 16.25 6.24 -5.17
CA ASP A 516 16.74 7.35 -5.97
C ASP A 516 17.20 6.80 -7.33
N LEU A 517 16.51 7.20 -8.40
CA LEU A 517 16.73 6.70 -9.77
C LEU A 517 17.35 7.81 -10.63
N ASP A 518 18.52 7.54 -11.19
CA ASP A 518 19.26 8.46 -12.08
C ASP A 518 19.65 7.73 -13.37
N GLY A 519 18.80 7.87 -14.39
CA GLY A 519 18.88 7.08 -15.61
C GLY A 519 18.75 5.58 -15.31
N ARG A 520 19.85 4.83 -15.52
CA ARG A 520 19.95 3.38 -15.27
C ARG A 520 20.55 3.02 -13.92
N ARG A 521 20.86 4.02 -13.08
CA ARG A 521 21.39 3.82 -11.73
C ARG A 521 20.24 3.90 -10.73
N MET A 522 20.26 3.00 -9.76
CA MET A 522 19.30 3.01 -8.66
C MET A 522 20.02 2.84 -7.32
N ASP A 523 19.84 3.79 -6.42
CA ASP A 523 20.24 3.67 -5.03
C ASP A 523 19.00 3.50 -4.14
N PHE A 524 19.16 2.78 -3.03
CA PHE A 524 18.13 2.46 -2.07
C PHE A 524 18.60 2.84 -0.66
N ARG A 525 17.70 3.43 0.13
CA ARG A 525 17.94 3.72 1.54
C ARG A 525 16.74 3.37 2.43
N ILE A 526 17.04 3.00 3.67
CA ILE A 526 16.07 2.88 4.76
C ILE A 526 16.45 3.89 5.84
N GLU A 527 15.49 4.70 6.25
CA GLU A 527 15.68 5.71 7.28
C GLU A 527 14.67 5.51 8.40
N LYS A 528 15.16 5.37 9.64
CA LYS A 528 14.28 5.24 10.81
C LYS A 528 13.93 6.60 11.40
N ALA A 529 12.69 6.72 11.84
CA ALA A 529 12.18 7.88 12.54
C ALA A 529 12.54 7.81 14.03
N LEU A 530 13.22 8.84 14.51
CA LEU A 530 13.62 8.98 15.90
C LEU A 530 13.08 10.29 16.50
N PRO A 531 12.81 10.31 17.81
CA PRO A 531 12.57 11.57 18.50
C PRO A 531 13.83 12.45 18.41
N HIS A 532 13.62 13.76 18.39
CA HIS A 532 14.68 14.77 18.47
C HIS A 532 14.63 15.45 19.84
N ASP A 533 15.67 16.19 20.21
CA ASP A 533 15.72 16.96 21.48
C ASP A 533 14.59 18.02 21.56
N ASP A 534 14.05 18.39 20.40
CA ASP A 534 12.80 19.14 20.25
C ASP A 534 11.72 18.12 19.84
N GLU A 535 10.78 17.81 20.75
CA GLU A 535 9.76 16.77 20.54
C GLU A 535 8.91 17.03 19.28
N ASP A 536 8.81 18.29 18.85
CA ASP A 536 8.06 18.69 17.66
C ASP A 536 8.80 18.38 16.35
N GLU A 537 10.10 18.06 16.38
CA GLU A 537 10.97 17.98 15.20
C GLU A 537 11.69 16.62 15.02
N PRO A 538 10.98 15.49 14.84
CA PRO A 538 11.60 14.19 14.65
C PRO A 538 12.59 14.16 13.49
N ARG A 539 13.58 13.26 13.58
CA ARG A 539 14.64 13.08 12.58
C ARG A 539 14.58 11.72 11.92
N LEU A 540 15.09 11.65 10.70
CA LEU A 540 15.30 10.42 9.94
C LEU A 540 16.78 10.06 9.95
N ASP A 541 17.13 8.91 10.52
CA ASP A 541 18.50 8.39 10.57
C ASP A 541 18.63 7.20 9.61
N CYS A 542 19.57 7.29 8.66
CA CYS A 542 19.82 6.21 7.71
C CYS A 542 20.39 4.96 8.42
N VAL A 543 19.76 3.80 8.18
CA VAL A 543 20.19 2.50 8.74
C VAL A 543 20.69 1.52 7.68
N LEU A 544 20.34 1.75 6.42
CA LEU A 544 20.84 1.01 5.27
C LEU A 544 20.90 1.96 4.07
N GLU A 545 22.02 1.93 3.35
CA GLU A 545 22.17 2.54 2.03
C GLU A 545 22.84 1.50 1.12
N HIS A 546 22.28 1.28 -0.07
CA HIS A 546 22.75 0.26 -1.00
C HIS A 546 22.52 0.69 -2.45
N ARG A 547 23.50 0.42 -3.32
CA ARG A 547 23.33 0.57 -4.76
C ARG A 547 22.78 -0.72 -5.35
N ILE A 548 21.64 -0.62 -6.03
CA ILE A 548 20.96 -1.73 -6.69
C ILE A 548 21.52 -1.95 -8.11
N ALA A 549 21.67 -0.88 -8.90
CA ALA A 549 22.16 -0.91 -10.28
C ALA A 549 23.08 0.26 -10.58
#